data_AF-A0A7S4DZY8-F1
#
_entry.id   AF-A0A7S4DZY8-F1
#
_cell.length_a   1.000
_cell.length_b   1.000
_cell.length_c   1.000
_cell.angle_alpha   90.00
_cell.angle_beta   90.00
_cell.angle_gamma   90.00
#
_symmetry.space_group_name_H-M   'P 1'
#
loop_
_entity.id
_entity.type
_entity.pdbx_description
1 polymer ?
#
loop_
_entity_poly.entity_id
_entity_poly.type
_entity_poly.pdbx_seq_one_letter_code
_entity_poly.pdbx_strand_id
1 'polypeptide(L)'
;LHLKRFKFVGYGHLKISKHVLFAPTMQLHKSITTGRTSRYRLSSVVVHHGGSANVGHYTAFVQTTGGLWHLMDDSRVTQVSQKTVLNQQAYLLFYTQME
;
A
#
# COMPACT_ATOMS: atom_id res chain seq x y z
N LEU A 1 4.92 -0.37 -5.41
CA LEU A 1 5.94 -0.69 -4.40
C LEU A 1 5.49 -1.90 -3.60
N HIS A 2 6.36 -2.90 -3.39
CA HIS A 2 6.09 -4.07 -2.55
C HIS A 2 6.93 -3.98 -1.27
N LEU A 3 6.28 -3.96 -0.11
CA LEU A 3 6.98 -4.02 1.17
C LEU A 3 7.18 -5.48 1.56
N LYS A 4 8.44 -5.95 1.57
CA LYS A 4 8.81 -7.32 1.92
C LYS A 4 8.51 -7.60 3.40
N ARG A 5 7.28 -8.01 3.69
CA ARG A 5 6.80 -8.26 5.07
C ARG A 5 7.07 -9.65 5.59
N PHE A 6 7.41 -10.62 4.76
CA PHE A 6 7.59 -12.00 5.21
C PHE A 6 9.07 -12.36 5.24
N LYS A 7 9.51 -12.90 6.38
CA LYS A 7 10.84 -13.49 6.57
C LYS A 7 10.69 -14.97 6.89
N PHE A 8 11.61 -15.76 6.39
CA PHE A 8 11.73 -17.17 6.73
C PHE A 8 12.47 -17.31 8.06
N VAL A 9 11.93 -18.08 8.99
CA VAL A 9 12.54 -18.36 10.31
C VAL A 9 12.35 -19.83 10.61
N GLY A 10 13.43 -20.62 10.57
CA GLY A 10 13.36 -22.08 10.76
C GLY A 10 12.48 -22.73 9.71
N TYR A 11 11.45 -23.48 10.13
CA TYR A 11 10.46 -24.11 9.25
C TYR A 11 9.22 -23.23 8.97
N GLY A 12 9.21 -21.97 9.43
CA GLY A 12 8.04 -21.09 9.37
C GLY A 12 8.27 -19.76 8.65
N HIS A 13 7.18 -19.04 8.44
CA HIS A 13 7.18 -17.68 7.91
C HIS A 13 6.58 -16.73 8.95
N LEU A 14 7.32 -15.68 9.32
CA LEU A 14 6.83 -14.64 10.22
C LEU A 14 6.54 -13.36 9.42
N LYS A 15 5.38 -12.74 9.68
CA LYS A 15 5.07 -11.40 9.20
C LYS A 15 5.75 -10.33 10.06
N ILE A 16 6.39 -9.37 9.40
CA ILE A 16 6.93 -8.14 9.97
C ILE A 16 5.78 -7.12 10.05
N SER A 17 5.25 -6.94 11.25
CA SER A 17 4.11 -6.04 11.52
C SER A 17 4.51 -4.58 11.78
N LYS A 18 5.80 -4.24 11.63
CA LYS A 18 6.28 -2.85 11.77
C LYS A 18 5.50 -1.94 10.81
N HIS A 19 4.94 -0.87 11.36
CA HIS A 19 4.30 0.17 10.55
C HIS A 19 5.38 0.93 9.77
N VAL A 20 5.17 1.06 8.46
CA VAL A 20 6.04 1.84 7.57
C VAL A 20 5.20 3.01 7.10
N LEU A 21 5.64 4.23 7.42
CA LEU A 21 4.95 5.44 6.97
C LEU A 21 5.06 5.56 5.45
N PHE A 22 3.96 5.96 4.81
CA PHE A 22 3.92 6.31 3.40
C PHE A 22 3.05 7.56 3.23
N ALA A 23 3.27 8.29 2.13
CA ALA A 23 2.66 9.60 1.90
C ALA A 23 1.61 9.55 0.78
N PRO A 24 0.62 10.46 0.76
CA PRO A 24 -0.32 10.58 -0.36
C PRO A 24 0.35 10.94 -1.69
N THR A 25 1.50 11.61 -1.61
CA THR A 25 2.29 12.07 -2.75
C THR A 25 3.75 11.68 -2.55
N MET A 26 4.38 11.18 -3.59
CA MET A 26 5.79 10.80 -3.62
C MET A 26 6.49 11.50 -4.77
N GLN A 27 7.64 12.09 -4.52
CA GLN A 27 8.49 12.64 -5.55
C GLN A 27 9.71 11.73 -5.73
N LEU A 28 9.86 11.18 -6.93
CA LEU A 28 11.11 10.53 -7.32
C LEU A 28 12.01 11.60 -7.92
N HIS A 29 13.10 11.90 -7.22
CA HIS A 29 14.13 12.81 -7.71
C HIS A 29 14.80 12.26 -8.98
N LYS A 30 15.47 13.16 -9.72
CA LYS A 30 16.01 12.93 -11.06
C LYS A 30 16.34 11.48 -11.34
N SER A 31 15.52 10.88 -12.20
CA SER A 31 15.82 9.58 -12.78
C SER A 31 17.18 9.66 -13.48
N ILE A 32 18.05 8.69 -13.21
CA ILE A 32 19.39 8.61 -13.83
C ILE A 32 19.26 8.48 -15.37
N THR A 33 18.20 7.84 -15.85
CA THR A 33 17.99 7.57 -17.27
C THR A 33 17.32 8.71 -18.03
N THR A 34 16.36 9.40 -17.41
CA THR A 34 15.58 10.46 -18.10
C THR A 34 15.96 11.87 -17.67
N GLY A 35 16.70 12.03 -16.57
CA GLY A 35 17.00 13.32 -15.95
C GLY A 35 15.77 14.05 -15.40
N ARG A 36 14.58 13.42 -15.41
CA ARG A 36 13.31 14.03 -15.01
C ARG A 36 13.00 13.70 -13.55
N THR A 37 12.42 14.69 -12.88
CA THR A 37 11.76 14.51 -11.58
C THR A 37 10.30 14.17 -11.85
N SER A 38 9.82 13.05 -11.30
CA SER A 38 8.43 12.62 -11.46
C SER A 38 7.71 12.65 -10.12
N ARG A 39 6.50 13.20 -10.11
CA ARG A 39 5.60 13.16 -8.96
C ARG A 39 4.58 12.06 -9.16
N TYR A 40 4.23 11.38 -8.07
CA TYR A 40 3.24 10.34 -8.06
C TYR A 40 2.24 10.57 -6.94
N ARG A 41 0.99 10.19 -7.17
CA ARG A 41 -0.08 10.17 -6.18
C ARG A 41 -0.43 8.73 -5.83
N LEU A 42 -0.60 8.46 -4.54
CA LEU A 42 -1.06 7.16 -4.06
C LEU A 42 -2.48 6.91 -4.58
N SER A 43 -2.68 5.79 -5.29
CA SER A 43 -3.97 5.42 -5.89
C SER A 43 -4.61 4.23 -5.20
N SER A 44 -3.82 3.30 -4.67
CA SER A 44 -4.32 2.20 -3.85
C SER A 44 -3.30 1.62 -2.87
N VAL A 45 -3.81 0.98 -1.82
CA VAL A 45 -3.04 0.28 -0.80
C VAL A 45 -3.63 -1.12 -0.61
N VAL A 46 -2.82 -2.16 -0.75
CA VAL A 46 -3.22 -3.53 -0.39
C VAL A 46 -2.64 -3.86 0.98
N VAL A 47 -3.46 -4.44 1.84
CA VAL A 47 -3.07 -4.87 3.19
C VAL A 47 -3.28 -6.36 3.30
N HIS A 48 -2.28 -7.06 3.82
CA HIS A 48 -2.42 -8.45 4.27
C HIS A 48 -2.72 -8.46 5.77
N HIS A 49 -3.76 -9.16 6.19
CA HIS A 49 -4.12 -9.43 7.58
C HIS A 49 -3.74 -10.86 7.93
N GLY A 50 -3.21 -11.11 9.12
CA GLY A 50 -2.70 -12.43 9.51
C GLY A 50 -1.22 -12.42 9.88
N GLY A 51 -0.75 -13.53 10.46
CA GLY A 51 0.58 -13.65 11.07
C GLY A 51 1.66 -14.29 10.21
N SER A 52 1.29 -14.99 9.13
CA SER A 52 2.21 -15.74 8.27
C SER A 52 1.95 -15.46 6.79
N ALA A 53 2.83 -15.94 5.92
CA ALA A 53 2.66 -15.80 4.47
C ALA A 53 1.61 -16.76 3.89
N ASN A 54 1.30 -17.84 4.60
CA ASN A 54 0.50 -18.96 4.08
C ASN A 54 -0.98 -18.87 4.48
N VAL A 55 -1.30 -18.03 5.46
CA VAL A 55 -2.66 -17.84 5.97
C VAL A 55 -2.88 -16.36 6.27
N GLY A 56 -4.02 -15.86 5.82
CA GLY A 56 -4.43 -14.50 6.09
C GLY A 56 -5.59 -14.05 5.22
N HIS A 57 -5.80 -12.75 5.18
CA HIS A 57 -6.84 -12.10 4.38
C HIS A 57 -6.29 -10.85 3.71
N TYR A 58 -6.65 -10.59 2.46
CA TYR A 58 -6.21 -9.39 1.74
C TYR A 58 -7.37 -8.44 1.56
N THR A 59 -7.16 -7.17 1.93
CA THR A 59 -8.10 -6.08 1.64
C THR A 59 -7.42 -4.99 0.84
N ALA A 60 -8.17 -4.23 0.07
CA ALA A 60 -7.65 -3.11 -0.71
C ALA A 60 -8.32 -1.79 -0.32
N PHE A 61 -7.53 -0.74 -0.20
CA PHE A 61 -8.00 0.64 -0.14
C PHE A 61 -7.80 1.26 -1.52
N VAL A 62 -8.85 1.78 -2.13
CA VAL A 62 -8.81 2.32 -3.50
C VAL A 62 -9.34 3.75 -3.50
N GLN A 63 -8.61 4.64 -4.16
CA GLN A 63 -9.05 6.01 -4.39
C GLN A 63 -9.84 6.10 -5.70
N THR A 64 -11.02 6.71 -5.62
CA THR A 64 -11.84 7.06 -6.80
C THR A 64 -11.26 8.27 -7.53
N THR A 65 -11.71 8.51 -8.77
CA THR A 65 -11.34 9.72 -9.53
C THR A 65 -11.72 11.01 -8.81
N GLY A 66 -12.78 11.00 -7.99
CA GLY A 66 -13.20 12.12 -7.13
C GLY A 66 -12.39 12.29 -5.84
N GLY A 67 -11.34 11.49 -5.62
CA GLY A 67 -10.47 11.57 -4.45
C GLY A 67 -10.98 10.86 -3.19
N LEU A 68 -12.19 10.29 -3.22
CA LEU A 68 -12.76 9.51 -2.12
C LEU A 68 -12.10 8.13 -2.00
N TRP A 69 -11.87 7.70 -0.77
CA TRP A 69 -11.25 6.41 -0.47
C TRP A 69 -12.30 5.38 -0.05
N HIS A 70 -12.16 4.16 -0.55
CA HIS A 70 -13.01 3.04 -0.18
C HIS A 70 -12.16 1.85 0.25
N LEU A 71 -12.54 1.20 1.34
CA LEU A 71 -12.10 -0.14 1.70
C LEU A 71 -12.93 -1.15 0.90
N MET A 72 -12.23 -1.99 0.15
CA MET A 72 -12.72 -3.16 -0.54
C MET A 72 -12.34 -4.39 0.29
N ASP A 73 -13.32 -4.95 0.99
CA ASP A 73 -13.21 -6.15 1.81
C ASP A 73 -14.13 -7.23 1.21
N ASP A 74 -13.59 -7.97 0.24
CA ASP A 74 -14.32 -8.90 -0.62
C ASP A 74 -15.58 -8.26 -1.24
N SER A 75 -16.76 -8.71 -0.82
CA SER A 75 -18.06 -8.20 -1.29
C SER A 75 -18.50 -6.91 -0.58
N ARG A 76 -17.79 -6.48 0.46
CA ARG A 76 -18.13 -5.31 1.27
C ARG A 76 -17.30 -4.11 0.85
N VAL A 77 -17.99 -3.05 0.46
CA VAL A 77 -17.38 -1.77 0.09
C VAL A 77 -17.78 -0.73 1.12
N THR A 78 -16.80 -0.05 1.72
CA THR A 78 -17.05 0.98 2.75
C THR A 78 -16.21 2.21 2.48
N GLN A 79 -16.82 3.40 2.45
CA GLN A 79 -16.08 4.65 2.33
C GLN A 79 -15.26 4.90 3.61
N VAL A 80 -14.00 5.32 3.46
CA VAL A 80 -13.09 5.60 4.57
C VAL A 80 -12.34 6.92 4.35
N SER A 81 -11.73 7.45 5.40
CA SER A 81 -10.90 8.66 5.31
C SER A 81 -9.50 8.34 4.78
N GLN A 82 -8.83 9.30 4.14
CA GLN A 82 -7.40 9.16 3.79
C GLN A 82 -6.53 8.87 5.02
N LYS A 83 -6.86 9.45 6.18
CA LYS A 83 -6.15 9.17 7.44
C LYS A 83 -6.24 7.69 7.81
N THR A 84 -7.39 7.05 7.60
CA THR A 84 -7.56 5.60 7.82
C THR A 84 -6.63 4.79 6.92
N VAL A 85 -6.51 5.19 5.65
CA VAL A 85 -5.65 4.54 4.65
C VAL A 85 -4.18 4.67 5.02
N LEU A 86 -3.71 5.86 5.39
CA LEU A 86 -2.29 6.13 5.71
C LEU A 86 -1.79 5.44 6.99
N ASN A 87 -2.70 4.98 7.86
CA ASN A 87 -2.38 4.25 9.09
C ASN A 87 -2.35 2.71 8.90
N GLN A 88 -2.46 2.22 7.67
CA GLN A 88 -2.47 0.79 7.40
C GLN A 88 -1.07 0.19 7.32
N GLN A 89 -0.94 -1.08 7.73
CA GLN A 89 0.29 -1.86 7.52
C GLN A 89 0.39 -2.34 6.06
N ALA A 90 0.61 -1.39 5.15
CA ALA A 90 0.62 -1.61 3.71
C ALA A 90 1.52 -2.78 3.29
N TYR A 91 1.01 -3.67 2.46
CA TYR A 91 1.78 -4.74 1.81
C TYR A 91 2.21 -4.30 0.41
N LEU A 92 1.26 -3.79 -0.39
CA LEU A 92 1.53 -3.16 -1.68
C LEU A 92 1.02 -1.72 -1.67
N LEU A 93 1.79 -0.83 -2.31
CA LEU A 93 1.42 0.56 -2.55
C LEU A 93 1.44 0.82 -4.04
N PHE A 94 0.35 1.33 -4.59
CA PHE A 94 0.26 1.73 -5.99
C PHE A 94 0.24 3.25 -6.07
N TYR A 95 1.10 3.76 -6.94
CA TYR A 95 1.32 5.18 -7.16
C TYR A 95 1.16 5.44 -8.65
N THR A 96 0.28 6.37 -8.99
CA THR A 96 0.06 6.80 -10.37
C THR A 96 0.87 8.06 -10.62
N GLN A 97 1.59 8.12 -11.74
CA GLN A 97 2.34 9.31 -12.11
C GLN A 97 1.37 10.47 -12.32
N MET A 98 1.69 11.61 -11.71
CA MET A 98 0.97 12.85 -11.95
C MET A 98 1.52 13.47 -13.22
N GLU A 99 0.61 13.94 -14.08
CA GLU A 99 0.96 14.82 -15.20
C GLU A 99 1.59 16.12 -14.70
#